data_AF-A0A859IH73-F1
#
_entry.id   AF-A0A859IH73-F1
#
_cell.length_a   1.000
_cell.length_b   1.000
_cell.length_c   1.000
_cell.angle_alpha   90.00
_cell.angle_beta   90.00
_cell.angle_gamma   90.00
#
_symmetry.space_group_name_H-M   'P 1'
#
loop_
_entity.id
_entity.type
_entity.pdbx_description
1 polymer ?
#
loop_
_entity_poly.entity_id
_entity_poly.type
_entity_poly.pdbx_seq_one_letter_code
_entity_poly.pdbx_strand_id
1 'polypeptide(L)'
;MQTSDIISSFALFFSIIIVPISYYLGVRNIKNSTYNNEIDSLSELLDKIYNEAIDIHQCWSKETVDIHTQIMIANHKRLQTKCSRLQDICSSNYPRNELRRAKQILTDHLLSEDEAVRKTAIRDLIYRLDDIQACYKKMFF
;
A
#
# COMPACT_ATOMS: atom_id res chain seq x y z
N MET A 1 51.72 22.28 16.51
CA MET A 1 50.56 21.49 17.00
C MET A 1 51.08 20.16 17.50
N GLN A 2 50.74 19.80 18.74
CA GLN A 2 51.00 18.46 19.24
C GLN A 2 50.06 17.47 18.56
N THR A 3 50.45 16.20 18.48
CA THR A 3 49.61 15.13 17.91
C THR A 3 48.24 15.03 18.59
N SER A 4 48.16 15.39 19.88
CA SER A 4 46.92 15.55 20.64
C SER A 4 45.98 16.58 20.03
N ASP A 5 46.48 17.75 19.62
CA ASP A 5 45.65 18.84 19.07
C ASP A 5 45.05 18.43 17.72
N ILE A 6 45.81 17.68 16.92
CA ILE A 6 45.36 17.13 15.65
C ILE A 6 44.24 16.11 15.88
N ILE A 7 44.43 15.17 16.82
CA ILE A 7 43.43 14.16 17.17
C ILE A 7 42.15 14.81 17.72
N SER A 8 42.27 15.81 18.61
CA SER A 8 41.14 16.56 19.14
C SER A 8 40.38 17.32 18.05
N SER A 9 41.09 17.89 17.08
CA SER A 9 40.46 18.59 15.95
C SER A 9 39.71 17.63 15.01
N PHE A 10 40.24 16.42 14.77
CA PHE A 10 39.52 15.37 14.03
C PHE A 10 38.29 14.88 14.81
N ALA A 11 38.40 14.66 16.12
CA ALA A 11 37.27 14.24 16.95
C ALA A 11 36.11 15.27 16.91
N LEU A 12 36.45 16.56 16.91
CA LEU A 12 35.50 17.66 16.73
C LEU A 12 34.81 17.63 15.35
N PHE A 13 35.56 17.33 14.29
CA PHE A 13 35.00 17.19 12.94
C PHE A 13 34.03 16.00 12.85
N PHE A 14 34.40 14.84 13.43
CA PHE A 14 33.53 13.66 13.48
C PHE A 14 32.22 13.93 14.24
N SER A 15 32.28 14.63 15.38
CA SER A 15 31.09 14.91 16.19
C SER A 15 30.17 15.95 15.57
N ILE A 16 30.71 16.99 14.93
CA ILE A 16 29.90 18.09 14.36
C ILE A 16 29.29 17.70 13.02
N ILE A 17 29.99 16.91 12.20
CA ILE A 17 29.58 16.67 10.80
C ILE A 17 29.14 15.23 10.60
N ILE A 18 29.96 14.26 10.99
CA ILE A 18 29.72 12.85 10.64
C ILE A 18 28.56 12.27 11.44
N VAL A 19 28.44 12.59 12.73
CA VAL A 19 27.34 12.10 13.58
C VAL A 19 25.97 12.61 13.09
N PRO A 20 25.75 13.91 12.83
CA PRO A 20 24.46 14.39 12.32
C PRO A 20 24.10 13.84 10.94
N ILE A 21 25.07 13.73 10.02
CA ILE A 21 24.84 13.15 8.69
C ILE A 21 24.43 11.69 8.83
N SER A 22 25.13 10.91 9.67
CA SER A 22 24.83 9.50 9.90
C SER A 22 23.45 9.31 10.52
N TYR A 23 23.07 10.17 11.47
CA TYR A 23 21.75 10.17 12.07
C TYR A 23 20.65 10.51 11.04
N TYR A 24 20.87 11.56 10.24
CA TYR A 24 19.93 11.96 9.18
C TYR A 24 19.73 10.86 8.14
N LEU A 25 20.82 10.24 7.67
CA LEU A 25 20.76 9.11 6.73
C LEU A 25 20.09 7.88 7.37
N GLY A 26 20.34 7.62 8.65
CA GLY A 26 19.68 6.54 9.40
C GLY A 26 18.17 6.72 9.48
N VAL A 27 17.70 7.93 9.86
CA VAL A 27 16.28 8.25 9.92
C VAL A 27 15.62 8.15 8.54
N ARG A 28 16.28 8.65 7.49
CA ARG A 28 15.80 8.51 6.10
C ARG A 28 15.67 7.04 5.69
N ASN A 29 16.67 6.22 6.00
CA ASN A 29 16.65 4.81 5.65
C ASN A 29 15.54 4.04 6.39
N ILE A 30 15.32 4.34 7.68
CA ILE A 30 14.20 3.77 8.45
C ILE A 30 12.87 4.15 7.79
N LYS A 31 12.68 5.42 7.44
CA LYS A 31 11.46 5.89 6.76
C LYS A 31 11.22 5.16 5.43
N ASN A 32 12.26 5.04 4.60
CA ASN A 32 12.19 4.36 3.31
C ASN A 32 11.89 2.86 3.47
N SER A 33 12.53 2.20 4.44
CA SER A 33 12.28 0.81 4.78
C SER A 33 10.84 0.59 5.26
N THR A 34 10.34 1.41 6.18
CA THR A 34 8.96 1.36 6.64
C THR A 34 7.97 1.56 5.49
N TYR A 35 8.22 2.53 4.61
CA TYR A 35 7.38 2.76 3.44
C TYR A 35 7.36 1.56 2.48
N ASN A 36 8.51 0.98 2.18
CA ASN A 36 8.61 -0.18 1.29
C ASN A 36 7.91 -1.41 1.88
N ASN A 37 8.04 -1.64 3.20
CA ASN A 37 7.34 -2.72 3.89
C ASN A 37 5.81 -2.52 3.83
N GLU A 38 5.34 -1.28 3.93
CA GLU A 38 3.91 -0.98 3.79
C GLU A 38 3.42 -1.15 2.35
N ILE A 39 4.26 -0.90 1.34
CA ILE A 39 3.96 -1.24 -0.07
C ILE A 39 3.84 -2.76 -0.25
N ASP A 40 4.76 -3.53 0.33
CA ASP A 40 4.71 -4.99 0.24
C ASP A 40 3.44 -5.54 0.92
N SER A 41 3.10 -5.00 2.09
CA SER A 41 1.84 -5.32 2.78
C SER A 41 0.60 -4.88 2.00
N LEU A 42 0.67 -3.80 1.21
CA LEU A 42 -0.41 -3.41 0.30
C LEU A 42 -0.57 -4.44 -0.81
N SER A 43 0.53 -4.90 -1.44
CA SER A 43 0.49 -5.93 -2.49
C SER A 43 -0.20 -7.20 -2.00
N GLU A 44 0.19 -7.70 -0.81
CA GLU A 44 -0.46 -8.87 -0.21
C GLU A 44 -1.96 -8.66 0.04
N LEU A 45 -2.37 -7.44 0.40
CA LEU A 45 -3.77 -7.12 0.62
C LEU A 45 -4.55 -7.09 -0.70
N LEU A 46 -3.97 -6.57 -1.78
CA LEU A 46 -4.58 -6.58 -3.11
C LEU A 46 -4.80 -8.02 -3.60
N ASP A 47 -3.79 -8.88 -3.43
CA ASP A 47 -3.89 -10.30 -3.78
C ASP A 47 -4.99 -11.02 -2.99
N LYS A 48 -5.09 -10.74 -1.69
CA LYS A 48 -6.17 -11.29 -0.83
C LYS A 48 -7.56 -10.85 -1.30
N ILE A 49 -7.72 -9.56 -1.62
CA ILE A 49 -8.99 -9.03 -2.12
C ILE A 49 -9.37 -9.71 -3.44
N TYR A 50 -8.39 -9.91 -4.32
CA TYR A 50 -8.61 -10.58 -5.60
C TYR A 50 -9.00 -12.05 -5.42
N ASN A 51 -8.30 -12.79 -4.56
CA ASN A 51 -8.63 -14.19 -4.27
C ASN A 51 -10.03 -14.33 -3.65
N GLU A 52 -10.37 -13.48 -2.68
CA GLU A 52 -11.73 -13.47 -2.11
C GLU A 52 -12.79 -13.15 -3.17
N ALA A 53 -12.50 -12.25 -4.11
CA ALA A 53 -13.40 -11.92 -5.20
C ALA A 53 -13.60 -13.10 -6.18
N ILE A 54 -12.55 -13.89 -6.43
CA ILE A 54 -12.65 -15.15 -7.19
C ILE A 54 -13.51 -16.17 -6.43
N ASP A 55 -13.24 -16.36 -5.14
CA ASP A 55 -13.95 -17.34 -4.33
C ASP A 55 -15.45 -17.04 -4.30
N ILE A 56 -15.83 -15.76 -4.19
CA ILE A 56 -17.23 -15.31 -4.29
C ILE A 56 -17.83 -15.64 -5.65
N HIS A 57 -17.06 -15.49 -6.72
CA HIS A 57 -17.54 -15.82 -8.06
C HIS A 57 -17.75 -17.33 -8.27
N GLN A 58 -16.82 -18.15 -7.77
CA GLN A 58 -16.88 -19.61 -7.90
C GLN A 58 -17.99 -20.21 -7.03
N CYS A 59 -18.17 -19.68 -5.82
CA CYS A 59 -19.16 -20.14 -4.84
C CYS A 59 -20.43 -19.28 -4.80
N TRP A 60 -20.75 -18.60 -5.91
CA TRP A 60 -21.84 -17.62 -5.92
C TRP A 60 -23.18 -18.26 -5.57
N SER A 61 -23.82 -17.74 -4.52
CA SER A 61 -25.17 -18.11 -4.10
C SER A 61 -25.95 -16.84 -3.76
N LYS A 62 -27.23 -16.78 -4.14
CA LYS A 62 -28.11 -15.66 -3.78
C LYS A 62 -28.24 -15.48 -2.27
N GLU A 63 -28.17 -16.57 -1.51
CA GLU A 63 -28.34 -16.57 -0.05
C GLU A 63 -27.15 -15.95 0.69
N THR A 64 -25.96 -15.93 0.07
CA THR A 64 -24.72 -15.44 0.69
C THR A 64 -24.31 -14.05 0.20
N VAL A 65 -25.08 -13.43 -0.70
CA VAL A 65 -24.76 -12.12 -1.30
C VAL A 65 -24.56 -11.04 -0.24
N ASP A 66 -25.41 -10.98 0.78
CA ASP A 66 -25.30 -9.98 1.85
C ASP A 66 -23.99 -10.13 2.64
N ILE A 67 -23.58 -11.37 2.90
CA ILE A 67 -22.32 -11.68 3.59
C ILE A 67 -21.14 -11.24 2.72
N HIS A 68 -21.16 -11.61 1.43
CA HIS A 68 -20.13 -11.22 0.47
C HIS A 68 -20.03 -9.70 0.30
N THR A 69 -21.16 -8.99 0.32
CA THR A 69 -21.22 -7.53 0.30
C THR A 69 -20.48 -6.94 1.50
N GLN A 70 -20.76 -7.44 2.71
CA GLN A 70 -20.11 -6.95 3.93
C GLN A 70 -18.60 -7.21 3.92
N ILE A 71 -18.16 -8.38 3.45
CA ILE A 71 -16.75 -8.74 3.30
C ILE A 71 -16.06 -7.76 2.33
N MET A 72 -16.65 -7.52 1.16
CA MET A 72 -16.08 -6.63 0.15
C MET A 72 -16.04 -5.16 0.62
N ILE A 73 -17.04 -4.69 1.37
CA ILE A 73 -17.02 -3.38 2.03
C ILE A 73 -15.88 -3.31 3.06
N ALA A 74 -15.70 -4.34 3.88
CA ALA A 74 -14.64 -4.38 4.88
C ALA A 74 -13.25 -4.34 4.22
N ASN A 75 -13.07 -5.09 3.13
CA ASN A 75 -11.85 -5.07 2.34
C ASN A 75 -11.57 -3.71 1.72
N HIS A 76 -12.59 -3.05 1.17
CA HIS A 76 -12.43 -1.71 0.66
C HIS A 76 -12.00 -0.72 1.76
N LYS A 77 -12.56 -0.82 2.98
CA LYS A 77 -12.12 0.00 4.12
C LYS A 77 -10.67 -0.30 4.54
N ARG A 78 -10.27 -1.56 4.53
CA ARG A 78 -8.87 -1.95 4.81
C ARG A 78 -7.91 -1.37 3.78
N LEU A 79 -8.29 -1.42 2.51
CA LEU A 79 -7.54 -0.83 1.40
C LEU A 79 -7.39 0.69 1.55
N GLN A 80 -8.48 1.40 1.84
CA GLN A 80 -8.45 2.84 2.13
C GLN A 80 -7.52 3.16 3.29
N THR A 81 -7.59 2.39 4.37
CA THR A 81 -6.75 2.58 5.56
C THR A 81 -5.26 2.41 5.23
N LYS A 82 -4.91 1.40 4.42
CA LYS A 82 -3.54 1.20 3.96
C LYS A 82 -3.05 2.34 3.07
N CYS A 83 -3.88 2.81 2.15
CA CYS A 83 -3.58 3.95 1.29
C CYS A 83 -3.32 5.24 2.10
N SER A 84 -4.10 5.48 3.17
CA SER A 84 -3.89 6.61 4.08
C SER A 84 -2.57 6.48 4.84
N ARG A 85 -2.24 5.30 5.38
CA ARG A 85 -0.96 5.07 6.06
C ARG A 85 0.24 5.33 5.15
N LEU A 86 0.17 4.90 3.89
CA LEU A 86 1.23 5.17 2.91
C LEU A 86 1.40 6.67 2.64
N GLN A 87 0.29 7.43 2.61
CA GLN A 87 0.31 8.88 2.48
C GLN A 87 0.90 9.59 3.71
N ASP A 88 0.61 9.08 4.92
CA ASP A 88 1.14 9.62 6.17
C ASP A 88 2.66 9.40 6.29
N ILE A 89 3.14 8.22 5.85
CA ILE A 89 4.57 7.89 5.86
C ILE A 89 5.30 8.71 4.80
N CYS A 90 4.79 8.75 3.58
CA CYS A 90 5.38 9.52 2.50
C CYS A 90 4.28 10.28 1.78
N SER A 91 4.42 11.60 1.66
CA SER A 91 3.47 12.54 1.04
C SER A 91 3.25 12.26 -0.45
N SER A 92 2.72 11.08 -0.74
CA SER A 92 2.42 10.50 -2.02
C SER A 92 0.98 10.84 -2.40
N ASN A 93 0.70 10.82 -3.71
CA ASN A 93 -0.65 11.10 -4.20
C ASN A 93 -1.59 9.99 -3.77
N TYR A 94 -2.63 10.35 -3.02
CA TYR A 94 -3.67 9.42 -2.62
C TYR A 94 -4.55 9.05 -3.83
N PRO A 95 -4.72 7.75 -4.16
CA PRO A 95 -5.41 7.27 -5.36
C PRO A 95 -6.95 7.32 -5.19
N ARG A 96 -7.52 8.53 -5.10
CA ARG A 96 -8.96 8.74 -4.83
C ARG A 96 -9.85 8.12 -5.89
N ASN A 97 -9.47 8.27 -7.17
CA ASN A 97 -10.30 7.86 -8.29
C ASN A 97 -10.28 6.35 -8.48
N GLU A 98 -9.10 5.76 -8.30
CA GLU A 98 -8.84 4.33 -8.39
C GLU A 98 -9.56 3.59 -7.27
N LEU A 99 -9.49 4.10 -6.03
CA LEU A 99 -10.26 3.58 -4.90
C LEU A 99 -11.77 3.66 -5.13
N ARG A 100 -12.26 4.78 -5.66
CA ARG A 100 -13.69 4.93 -5.97
C ARG A 100 -14.15 3.89 -7.01
N ARG A 101 -13.37 3.67 -8.07
CA ARG A 101 -13.68 2.67 -9.10
C ARG A 101 -13.62 1.25 -8.55
N ALA A 102 -12.59 0.93 -7.77
CA ALA A 102 -12.47 -0.36 -7.09
C ALA A 102 -13.68 -0.62 -6.17
N LYS A 103 -14.16 0.41 -5.44
CA LYS A 103 -15.37 0.29 -4.61
C LYS A 103 -16.59 -0.14 -5.43
N GLN A 104 -16.84 0.54 -6.56
CA GLN A 104 -18.00 0.24 -7.42
C GLN A 104 -17.94 -1.20 -7.96
N ILE A 105 -16.75 -1.66 -8.34
CA ILE A 105 -16.57 -3.04 -8.80
C ILE A 105 -16.86 -4.03 -7.66
N LEU A 106 -16.28 -3.80 -6.48
CA LEU A 106 -16.39 -4.68 -5.32
C LEU A 106 -17.82 -4.76 -4.76
N THR A 107 -18.58 -3.66 -4.77
CA THR A 107 -19.92 -3.62 -4.16
C THR A 107 -21.07 -3.83 -5.14
N ASP A 108 -20.92 -3.41 -6.39
CA ASP A 108 -22.06 -3.36 -7.32
C ASP A 108 -21.92 -4.44 -8.41
N HIS A 109 -20.76 -4.51 -9.07
CA HIS A 109 -20.58 -5.37 -10.24
C HIS A 109 -20.21 -6.82 -9.89
N LEU A 110 -19.42 -7.03 -8.83
CA LEU A 110 -18.98 -8.37 -8.42
C LEU A 110 -20.13 -9.26 -7.91
N LEU A 111 -21.18 -8.63 -7.39
CA LEU A 111 -22.32 -9.28 -6.74
C LEU A 111 -23.58 -9.33 -7.62
N SER A 112 -23.45 -8.92 -8.89
CA SER A 112 -24.53 -8.98 -9.86
C SER A 112 -25.06 -10.41 -10.02
N GLU A 113 -26.35 -10.58 -10.32
CA GLU A 113 -26.95 -11.89 -10.61
C GLU A 113 -26.47 -12.47 -11.95
N ASP A 114 -26.04 -11.60 -12.88
CA ASP A 114 -25.55 -12.01 -14.19
C ASP A 114 -24.08 -12.46 -14.13
N GLU A 115 -23.83 -13.71 -14.54
CA GLU A 115 -22.50 -14.30 -14.59
C GLU A 115 -21.55 -13.55 -15.55
N ALA A 116 -22.06 -13.02 -16.67
CA ALA A 116 -21.25 -12.27 -17.62
C ALA A 116 -20.76 -10.94 -17.02
N VAL A 117 -21.63 -10.28 -16.23
CA VAL A 117 -21.29 -9.06 -15.49
C VAL A 117 -20.26 -9.39 -14.41
N ARG A 118 -20.45 -10.46 -13.64
CA ARG A 118 -19.47 -10.88 -12.61
C ARG A 118 -18.09 -11.20 -13.20
N LYS A 119 -18.02 -11.95 -14.31
CA LYS A 119 -16.75 -12.27 -14.98
C LYS A 119 -16.02 -11.01 -15.47
N THR A 120 -16.77 -10.06 -16.00
CA THR A 120 -16.22 -8.77 -16.43
C THR A 120 -15.73 -7.96 -15.23
N ALA A 121 -16.48 -7.96 -14.13
CA ALA A 121 -16.12 -7.28 -12.89
C ALA A 121 -14.80 -7.81 -12.29
N ILE A 122 -14.57 -9.13 -12.29
CA ILE A 122 -13.31 -9.72 -11.80
C ILE A 122 -12.14 -9.29 -12.67
N ARG A 123 -12.31 -9.31 -14.00
CA ARG A 123 -11.26 -8.87 -14.92
C ARG A 123 -10.94 -7.39 -14.72
N ASP A 124 -11.96 -6.55 -14.59
CA ASP A 124 -11.80 -5.12 -14.33
C ASP A 124 -11.17 -4.87 -12.96
N LEU A 125 -11.48 -5.71 -11.95
CA LEU A 125 -10.88 -5.62 -10.63
C LEU A 125 -9.36 -5.75 -10.68
N ILE A 126 -8.82 -6.70 -11.45
CA ILE A 126 -7.36 -6.87 -11.63
C ILE A 126 -6.72 -5.56 -12.08
N TYR A 127 -7.22 -4.98 -13.18
CA TYR A 127 -6.69 -3.74 -13.71
C TYR A 127 -6.77 -2.58 -12.70
N ARG A 128 -7.85 -2.52 -11.89
CA ARG A 128 -7.97 -1.47 -10.86
C ARG A 128 -7.07 -1.69 -9.66
N LEU A 129 -6.81 -2.93 -9.26
CA LEU A 129 -5.86 -3.22 -8.19
C LEU A 129 -4.43 -2.88 -8.63
N ASP A 130 -4.09 -3.20 -9.89
CA ASP A 130 -2.81 -2.81 -10.50
C ASP A 130 -2.65 -1.28 -10.58
N ASP A 131 -3.69 -0.55 -10.99
CA ASP A 131 -3.70 0.92 -11.02
C ASP A 131 -3.39 1.52 -9.62
N ILE A 132 -3.96 0.92 -8.55
CA ILE A 132 -3.73 1.34 -7.17
C ILE A 132 -2.28 1.05 -6.75
N GLN A 133 -1.75 -0.12 -7.10
CA GLN A 133 -0.36 -0.48 -6.80
C GLN A 133 0.63 0.46 -7.51
N ALA A 134 0.34 0.81 -8.77
CA ALA A 134 1.20 1.67 -9.59
C ALA A 134 1.35 3.10 -9.02
N CYS A 135 0.40 3.56 -8.20
CA CYS A 135 0.46 4.84 -7.51
C CYS A 135 1.55 4.88 -6.42
N TYR A 136 1.97 3.72 -5.91
CA TYR A 136 2.95 3.59 -4.83
C TYR A 136 4.24 2.95 -5.33
N LYS A 137 5.22 3.79 -5.65
CA LYS A 137 6.54 3.35 -6.10
C LYS A 137 7.48 3.16 -4.92
N LYS A 138 8.14 2.00 -4.83
CA LYS A 138 9.18 1.75 -3.83
C LYS A 138 10.25 2.84 -3.87
N MET A 139 10.67 3.29 -2.69
CA MET A 139 11.74 4.25 -2.55
C MET A 139 13.04 3.52 -2.30
N PHE A 140 14.05 3.79 -3.13
CA PHE A 140 15.40 3.29 -2.94
C PHE A 140 16.27 4.43 -2.40
N PHE A 141 17.13 4.10 -1.43
CA PHE A 141 18.12 4.98 -0.77
C PHE A 141 17.54 5.99 0.24
#